data_AF-A0A6G4X6X0-F1
#
_entry.id   AF-A0A6G4X6X0-F1
#
_cell.length_a   1.000
_cell.length_b   1.000
_cell.length_c   1.000
_cell.angle_alpha   90.00
_cell.angle_beta   90.00
_cell.angle_gamma   90.00
#
_symmetry.space_group_name_H-M   'P 1'
#
loop_
_entity.id
_entity.type
_entity.pdbx_description
1 polymer ?
#
loop_
_entity_poly.entity_id
_entity_poly.type
_entity_poly.pdbx_seq_one_letter_code
_entity_poly.pdbx_strand_id
1 'polypeptide(L)' 'MAARDQPVSDCWMVALPGTDGKSYVYRVYAPRDALPGDLFWSAFHCHDASRLPRAHDCFDAAEIWLLPVRDTASRD' A
#
# COMPACT_ATOMS: atom_id res chain seq x y z
N MET A 1 -19.31 3.41 -25.94
CA MET A 1 -18.34 3.86 -24.92
C MET A 1 -18.60 3.03 -23.66
N ALA A 2 -18.04 1.82 -23.61
CA ALA A 2 -18.26 0.92 -22.48
C ALA A 2 -17.54 1.48 -21.25
N ALA A 3 -18.25 1.61 -20.13
CA ALA A 3 -17.63 1.84 -18.84
C ALA A 3 -16.59 0.73 -18.65
N ARG A 4 -15.32 1.11 -18.52
CA ARG A 4 -14.26 0.15 -18.21
C ARG A 4 -14.66 -0.47 -16.88
N ASP A 5 -14.91 -1.77 -16.90
CA ASP A 5 -15.02 -2.61 -15.72
C ASP A 5 -13.67 -2.52 -15.02
N GLN A 6 -13.53 -1.50 -14.16
CA GLN A 6 -12.28 -1.24 -13.48
C GLN A 6 -12.21 -2.30 -12.37
N PRO A 7 -11.27 -3.25 -12.44
CA PRO A 7 -11.20 -4.30 -11.44
C PRO A 7 -11.15 -3.62 -10.07
N VAL A 8 -11.99 -4.08 -9.15
CA VAL A 8 -12.01 -3.58 -7.78
C VAL A 8 -10.58 -3.69 -7.24
N SER A 9 -9.93 -2.55 -7.03
CA SER A 9 -8.61 -2.54 -6.43
C SER A 9 -8.75 -2.94 -4.97
N ASP A 10 -8.03 -4.00 -4.57
CA ASP A 10 -7.89 -4.31 -3.15
C ASP A 10 -7.08 -3.22 -2.45
N CYS A 11 -7.19 -3.16 -1.12
CA CYS A 11 -6.42 -2.24 -0.30
C CYS A 11 -5.22 -2.98 0.30
N TRP A 12 -4.03 -2.66 -0.18
CA TRP A 12 -2.77 -3.09 0.41
C TRP A 12 -2.28 -2.06 1.42
N MET A 13 -1.61 -2.54 2.45
CA MET A 13 -0.89 -1.73 3.41
C MET A 13 0.61 -1.99 3.21
N VAL A 14 1.39 -0.92 3.07
CA VAL A 14 2.84 -0.97 2.90
C VAL A 14 3.48 -0.13 3.99
N ALA A 15 4.23 -0.76 4.89
CA ALA A 15 5.01 -0.09 5.93
C ALA A 15 6.44 0.12 5.45
N LEU A 16 6.88 1.38 5.43
CA LEU A 16 8.24 1.78 5.10
C LEU A 16 8.97 2.20 6.37
N PRO A 17 10.11 1.58 6.72
CA PRO A 17 10.91 2.02 7.86
C PRO A 17 11.58 3.36 7.53
N GLY A 18 11.43 4.32 8.43
CA GLY A 18 12.06 5.64 8.40
C GLY A 18 13.42 5.65 9.05
N THR A 19 14.28 6.57 8.62
CA THR A 19 15.59 6.82 9.24
C THR A 19 15.48 7.32 10.68
N ASP A 20 14.30 7.75 11.12
CA ASP A 20 14.00 8.14 12.50
C ASP A 20 13.55 6.97 13.38
N GLY A 21 13.64 5.74 12.88
CA GLY A 21 13.29 4.51 13.60
C GLY A 21 11.79 4.23 13.70
N LYS A 22 10.94 4.99 12.99
CA LYS A 22 9.49 4.76 12.90
C LYS A 22 9.12 4.06 11.61
N SER A 23 7.96 3.40 11.59
CA SER A 23 7.37 2.87 10.35
C SER A 23 6.23 3.76 9.87
N TYR A 24 6.27 4.13 8.59
CA TYR A 24 5.23 4.91 7.92
C TYR A 24 4.40 3.98 7.03
N VAL A 25 3.10 3.87 7.30
CA VAL A 25 2.22 2.91 6.64
C VAL A 25 1.31 3.61 5.63
N TYR A 26 1.34 3.15 4.39
CA TYR A 26 0.56 3.69 3.28
C TYR A 26 -0.49 2.70 2.81
N ARG A 27 -1.64 3.23 2.36
CA ARG A 27 -2.64 2.46 1.60
C ARG A 27 -2.28 2.52 0.13
N VAL A 28 -2.17 1.35 -0.51
CA VAL A 28 -1.95 1.22 -1.95
C VAL A 28 -3.13 0.44 -2.52
N TYR A 29 -3.90 1.07 -3.41
CA TYR A 29 -5.02 0.40 -4.08
C TYR A 29 -4.52 -0.27 -5.35
N ALA A 30 -4.49 -1.61 -5.34
CA ALA A 30 -3.97 -2.40 -6.44
C ALA A 30 -4.67 -3.77 -6.51
N PRO A 31 -4.63 -4.46 -7.66
CA PRO A 31 -5.13 -5.83 -7.77
C PRO A 31 -4.51 -6.78 -6.74
N ARG A 32 -5.20 -7.88 -6.44
CA ARG A 32 -4.74 -8.90 -5.48
C ARG A 32 -3.46 -9.62 -5.91
N ASP A 33 -3.17 -9.62 -7.20
CA ASP A 33 -2.00 -10.21 -7.83
C ASP A 33 -0.91 -9.17 -8.13
N ALA A 34 -1.03 -7.96 -7.60
CA ALA A 34 0.00 -6.93 -7.71
C ALA A 34 1.34 -7.45 -7.17
N LEU A 35 2.42 -7.17 -7.89
CA LEU A 35 3.75 -7.56 -7.46
C LEU A 35 4.15 -6.74 -6.23
N PRO A 36 4.77 -7.35 -5.21
CA PRO A 36 5.26 -6.63 -4.02
C PRO A 36 6.12 -5.41 -4.35
N GLY A 37 6.96 -5.50 -5.39
CA GLY A 37 7.80 -4.39 -5.86
C GLY A 37 7.00 -3.17 -6.32
N ASP A 38 5.89 -3.38 -7.02
CA ASP A 38 5.02 -2.30 -7.50
C ASP A 38 4.33 -1.60 -6.32
N LEU A 39 3.90 -2.37 -5.32
CA LEU A 39 3.31 -1.85 -4.08
C LEU A 39 4.32 -1.01 -3.29
N PHE A 40 5.55 -1.51 -3.15
CA PHE A 40 6.65 -0.79 -2.49
C PHE A 40 6.94 0.52 -3.20
N TRP A 41 7.15 0.52 -4.52
CA TRP A 41 7.48 1.74 -5.26
C TRP A 41 6.36 2.77 -5.20
N SER A 42 5.10 2.33 -5.28
CA SER A 42 3.96 3.23 -5.12
C SER A 42 3.94 3.91 -3.75
N ALA A 43 4.20 3.17 -2.67
CA ALA A 43 4.28 3.73 -1.32
C ALA A 43 5.51 4.63 -1.14
N PHE A 44 6.67 4.19 -1.64
CA PHE A 44 7.95 4.88 -1.49
C PHE A 44 7.94 6.24 -2.20
N HIS A 45 7.41 6.32 -3.43
CA HIS A 45 7.24 7.58 -4.13
C HIS A 45 6.26 8.54 -3.43
N CYS A 46 5.20 7.99 -2.81
CA CYS A 46 4.30 8.80 -1.99
C CYS A 46 5.00 9.36 -0.74
N HIS A 47 5.82 8.55 -0.08
CA HIS A 47 6.60 8.97 1.08
C HIS A 47 7.65 10.03 0.73
N ASP A 48 8.38 9.85 -0.37
CA ASP A 48 9.45 10.77 -0.81
C ASP A 48 8.91 12.18 -1.14
N ALA A 49 7.65 12.28 -1.56
CA ALA A 49 6.97 13.56 -1.78
C ALA A 49 6.49 14.23 -0.48
N SER A 50 6.61 13.59 0.68
CA SER A 50 6.15 14.10 1.97
C SER A 50 7.22 14.95 2.68
N ARG A 51 6.85 15.59 3.80
CA ARG A 51 7.79 16.30 4.69
C ARG A 51 8.25 15.45 5.89
N LEU A 52 8.11 14.14 5.79
CA LEU A 52 8.49 13.20 6.84
C LEU A 52 10.00 12.89 6.76
N PRO A 53 10.62 12.41 7.85
CA PRO A 53 11.95 11.81 7.78
C PRO A 53 12.03 10.73 6.69
N ARG A 54 13.15 10.67 5.97
CA ARG A 54 13.35 9.79 4.81
C ARG A 54 13.06 8.32 5.17
N ALA A 55 12.36 7.61 4.31
CA ALA A 55 12.26 6.16 4.36
C ALA A 55 13.56 5.50 3.86
N HIS A 56 13.86 4.31 4.35
CA HIS A 56 14.87 3.44 3.74
C HIS A 56 14.37 2.98 2.36
N ASP A 57 15.24 3.06 1.36
CA ASP A 57 15.03 2.54 0.00
C ASP A 57 15.27 1.02 -0.10
N CYS A 58 15.17 0.30 1.01
CA CYS A 58 15.38 -1.14 1.10
C CYS A 58 14.04 -1.87 0.98
N PHE A 59 13.80 -2.50 -0.17
CA PHE A 59 12.60 -3.29 -0.44
C PHE A 59 12.39 -4.40 0.60
N ASP A 60 13.44 -5.13 0.95
CA ASP A 60 13.37 -6.27 1.88
C ASP A 60 13.01 -5.86 3.33
N ALA A 61 13.12 -4.57 3.65
CA ALA A 61 12.75 -4.04 4.96
C ALA A 61 11.29 -3.56 5.02
N ALA A 62 10.57 -3.53 3.90
CA ALA A 62 9.17 -3.13 3.86
C ALA A 62 8.25 -4.29 4.25
N GLU A 63 7.25 -4.00 5.08
CA GLU A 63 6.18 -4.95 5.37
C GLU A 63 4.99 -4.66 4.45
N ILE A 64 4.46 -5.71 3.80
CA ILE A 64 3.37 -5.59 2.85
C ILE A 64 2.28 -6.60 3.20
N TRP A 65 1.06 -6.13 3.40
CA TRP A 65 -0.09 -6.99 3.69
C TRP A 65 -1.37 -6.48 3.06
N LEU A 66 -2.26 -7.42 2.73
CA LEU A 66 -3.59 -7.10 2.21
C LEU A 66 -4.51 -6.76 3.38
N LEU A 67 -5.25 -5.65 3.30
CA LEU A 67 -6.34 -5.39 4.22
C LEU A 67 -7.58 -6.15 3.72
N PRO A 68 -8.10 -7.12 4.48
CA PRO A 68 -9.34 -7.79 4.08
C PRO A 68 -10.45 -6.75 4.02
N VAL A 69 -11.18 -6.72 2.90
CA VAL A 69 -12.47 -6.04 2.84
C VAL A 69 -13.33 -6.72 3.90
N ARG A 70 -13.72 -5.98 4.94
CA ARG A 70 -14.72 -6.47 5.88
C ARG A 70 -16.02 -6.54 5.09
N ASP A 71 -16.53 -7.74 4.86
CA ASP A 71 -17.91 -7.91 4.43
C ASP A 71 -18.79 -7.21 5.46
N THR A 72 -19.44 -6.12 5.05
CA THR A 72 -20.48 -5.45 5.84
C THR A 72 -21.81 -6.21 5.74
N ALA A 73 -21.79 -7.53 5.59
CA ALA A 73 -22.98 -8.36 5.57
C ALA A 73 -23.32 -8.87 6.98
N SER A 74 -24.56 -8.62 7.39
CA SER A 74 -25.25 -9.05 8.61
C SER A 74 -24.89 -8.33 9.92
N ARG A 75 -25.43 -7.12 10.06
CA ARG A 75 -26.22 -6.84 11.27
C ARG A 75 -27.59 -7.46 11.04
N ASP A 76 -27.79 -8.65 11.58
CA ASP A 76 -29.12 -9.21 11.81
C ASP A 76 -29.81 -8.45 12.97
#